data_AF-A0A538M8G8-F1
#
_entry.id   AF-A0A538M8G8-F1
#
_cell.length_a   1.000
_cell.length_b   1.000
_cell.length_c   1.000
_cell.angle_alpha   90.00
_cell.angle_beta   90.00
_cell.angle_gamma   90.00
#
_symmetry.space_group_name_H-M   'P 1'
#
loop_
_entity.id
_entity.type
_entity.pdbx_description
1 polymer ?
#
loop_
_entity_poly.entity_id
_entity_poly.type
_entity_poly.pdbx_seq_one_letter_code
_entity_poly.pdbx_strand_id
1 'polypeptide(L)' 'MSVNGYLLFISKPTGYELRERQGDLPGVGEELQEDGTRLQVSKIGPSPLPGDRRRCAYLQPVS' A
#
# COMPACT_ATOMS: atom_id res chain seq x y z
N MET A 1 0.12 12.57 -19.77
CA MET A 1 -0.70 12.18 -18.61
C MET A 1 0.19 11.40 -17.68
N SER A 2 0.58 11.98 -16.55
CA SER A 2 1.42 11.27 -15.59
C SER A 2 0.59 10.15 -14.97
N VAL A 3 0.93 8.90 -15.31
CA VAL A 3 0.44 7.73 -14.57
C VAL A 3 1.14 7.73 -13.21
N ASN A 4 0.67 8.57 -12.29
CA ASN A 4 1.12 8.48 -10.91
C ASN A 4 0.64 7.13 -10.38
N GLY A 5 1.61 6.33 -9.94
CA GLY A 5 1.38 5.05 -9.32
C GLY A 5 2.06 5.03 -7.96
N TYR A 6 1.55 4.18 -7.09
CA TYR A 6 2.04 3.98 -5.74
C TYR A 6 2.16 2.49 -5.44
N LEU A 7 2.84 2.19 -4.35
CA LEU A 7 2.95 0.83 -3.83
C LEU A 7 1.99 0.64 -2.67
N LEU A 8 1.38 -0.53 -2.61
CA LEU A 8 0.73 -1.08 -1.44
C LEU A 8 1.70 -2.07 -0.79
N PHE A 9 2.02 -1.87 0.48
CA PHE A 9 2.71 -2.84 1.31
C PHE A 9 1.69 -3.53 2.20
N ILE A 10 1.35 -4.77 1.89
CA ILE A 10 0.38 -5.56 2.63
C ILE A 10 1.14 -6.44 3.63
N SER A 11 1.03 -6.12 4.91
CA SER A 11 1.60 -6.97 5.97
C SER A 11 0.69 -8.19 6.17
N LYS A 12 1.28 -9.40 6.09
CA LYS A 12 0.61 -10.68 6.32
C LYS A 12 1.33 -11.41 7.46
N PRO A 13 0.67 -12.32 8.21
CA PRO A 13 1.35 -13.09 9.26
C PRO A 13 2.56 -13.90 8.76
N THR A 14 2.56 -14.29 7.49
CA THR A 14 3.63 -15.05 6.85
C THR A 14 4.70 -14.19 6.16
N GLY A 15 4.58 -12.85 6.20
CA GLY A 15 5.53 -11.94 5.56
C GLY A 15 4.87 -10.66 5.06
N TYR A 16 5.22 -10.24 3.85
CA TYR A 16 4.60 -9.08 3.22
C TYR A 16 4.46 -9.27 1.72
N GLU A 17 3.56 -8.52 1.14
CA GLU A 17 3.37 -8.43 -0.30
C GLU A 17 3.43 -6.97 -0.75
N LEU A 18 4.08 -6.73 -1.89
CA LEU A 18 4.11 -5.42 -2.54
C LEU A 18 3.25 -5.48 -3.80
N ARG A 19 2.32 -4.53 -3.93
CA ARG A 19 1.50 -4.38 -5.13
C ARG A 19 1.63 -2.98 -5.70
N GLU A 20 1.72 -2.91 -7.01
CA GLU A 20 1.65 -1.63 -7.71
C GLU A 20 0.19 -1.26 -7.97
N ARG A 21 -0.12 0.03 -7.80
CA ARG A 21 -1.41 0.63 -8.10
C ARG A 21 -1.21 1.90 -8.91
N GLN A 22 -2.19 2.18 -9.76
CA GLN A 22 -2.27 3.44 -10.49
C GLN A 22 -3.33 4.34 -9.84
N GLY A 23 -3.19 5.64 -10.03
CA GLY A 23 -4.09 6.64 -9.49
C GLY A 23 -3.58 7.22 -8.18
N ASP A 24 -4.51 7.74 -7.39
CA ASP A 24 -4.19 8.51 -6.20
C ASP A 24 -3.84 7.62 -5.02
N LEU A 25 -2.86 8.06 -4.25
CA LEU A 25 -2.40 7.38 -3.05
C LEU A 25 -3.51 7.46 -1.97
N PRO A 26 -3.92 6.33 -1.37
CA PRO A 26 -4.95 6.34 -0.34
C PRO A 26 -4.49 7.09 0.91
N GLY A 27 -5.45 7.64 1.66
CA GLY A 27 -5.18 8.33 2.91
C GLY A 27 -4.85 7.38 4.06
N VAL A 28 -4.15 7.87 5.09
CA VAL A 28 -4.01 7.12 6.36
C VAL A 28 -5.39 6.95 6.99
N GLY A 29 -5.70 5.74 7.45
CA GLY A 29 -7.01 5.36 7.99
C GLY A 29 -8.02 4.91 6.94
N GLU A 30 -7.74 5.14 5.65
CA GLU A 30 -8.56 4.61 4.55
C GLU A 30 -8.45 3.09 4.50
N GLU A 31 -9.55 2.45 4.11
CA GLU A 31 -9.64 1.00 4.06
C GLU A 31 -9.77 0.51 2.62
N LEU A 32 -9.08 -0.59 2.34
CA LEU A 32 -8.97 -1.20 1.04
C LEU A 32 -9.30 -2.68 1.16
N GLN A 33 -9.89 -3.25 0.13
CA GLN A 33 -10.16 -4.69 0.07
C GLN A 33 -9.15 -5.35 -0.85
N GLU A 34 -8.30 -6.21 -0.28
CA GLU A 34 -7.24 -6.93 -0.99
C GLU A 34 -7.35 -8.42 -0.68
N ASP A 35 -7.40 -9.27 -1.70
CA ASP A 35 -7.54 -10.73 -1.55
C ASP A 35 -8.73 -11.14 -0.66
N GLY A 36 -9.83 -10.39 -0.70
CA GLY A 36 -11.00 -10.63 0.16
C GLY A 36 -10.81 -10.23 1.62
N THR A 37 -9.66 -9.68 2.01
CA THR A 37 -9.39 -9.16 3.34
C THR A 37 -9.54 -7.64 3.35
N ARG A 38 -10.23 -7.12 4.36
CA ARG A 38 -10.28 -5.67 4.61
C ARG A 38 -8.99 -5.27 5.31
N LEU A 39 -8.31 -4.29 4.74
CA LEU A 39 -7.06 -3.76 5.25
C LEU A 39 -7.21 -2.25 5.43
N GLN A 40 -6.49 -1.68 6.39
CA GLN A 40 -6.43 -0.24 6.60
C GLN A 40 -5.02 0.28 6.37
N VAL A 41 -4.91 1.45 5.75
CA VAL A 41 -3.65 2.18 5.62
C VAL A 41 -3.22 2.70 6.99
N SER A 42 -2.18 2.08 7.55
CA SER A 42 -1.60 2.47 8.84
C SER A 42 -0.66 3.67 8.72
N LYS A 43 0.07 3.76 7.61
CA LYS A 43 0.96 4.90 7.30
C LYS A 43 1.26 5.02 5.81
N ILE A 44 1.75 6.19 5.42
CA ILE A 44 2.34 6.42 4.10
C ILE A 44 3.84 6.70 4.24
N GLY A 45 4.68 5.99 3.49
CA GLY A 45 6.14 6.13 3.49
C GLY A 45 6.76 6.13 2.09
N PRO A 46 8.10 6.19 2.00
CA PRO A 46 8.82 5.89 0.75
C PRO A 46 8.68 4.42 0.37
N SER A 47 8.94 4.09 -0.91
CA SER A 47 9.06 2.70 -1.35
C SER A 47 10.16 1.95 -0.59
N PRO A 48 9.93 0.69 -0.17
CA PRO A 48 10.98 -0.17 0.38
C PRO A 48 11.88 -0.76 -0.70
N LEU A 49 11.55 -0.61 -1.98
CA LEU A 49 12.36 -1.09 -3.09
C LEU A 49 13.55 -0.16 -3.33
N PRO A 50 14.80 -0.68 -3.45
CA PRO A 50 15.97 0.14 -3.70
C PRO A 50 15.82 1.01 -4.96
N GLY A 51 16.02 2.32 -4.82
CA GLY A 51 15.98 3.27 -5.94
C GLY A 51 14.58 3.67 -6.43
N ASP A 52 13.52 3.06 -5.91
CA ASP A 52 12.15 3.44 -6.25
C ASP A 52 11.73 4.70 -5.46
N ARG A 53 11.31 5.73 -6.20
CA ARG A 53 10.94 7.04 -5.65
C ARG A 53 9.44 7.18 -5.39
N ARG A 54 8.63 6.16 -5.71
CA ARG A 54 7.19 6.18 -5.46
C ARG A 54 6.88 6.18 -3.97
N ARG A 55 5.70 6.69 -3.63
CA ARG A 55 5.13 6.55 -2.28
C ARG A 55 4.55 5.15 -2.10
N CYS A 56 4.61 4.67 -0.87
CA CYS A 56 4.08 3.38 -0.47
C CYS A 56 3.07 3.57 0.67
N ALA A 57 1.86 3.06 0.49
CA ALA A 57 0.88 2.92 1.54
C ALA A 57 1.11 1.58 2.25
N TYR A 58 1.25 1.61 3.56
CA TYR A 58 1.44 0.42 4.39
C TYR A 58 0.10 0.03 4.99
N LEU A 59 -0.28 -1.23 4.79
CA LEU A 59 -1.57 -1.77 5.12
C LEU A 59 -1.45 -2.84 6.18
N GLN A 60 -2.41 -2.84 7.09
CA GLN A 60 -2.60 -3.86 8.12
C GLN A 60 -4.04 -4.37 8.07
N PRO A 61 -4.29 -5.64 8.45
CA PRO A 61 -5.65 -6.13 8.64
C PRO A 61 -6.41 -5.25 9.62
N VAL A 62 -7.66 -4.93 9.29
CA VAL A 62 -8.59 -4.39 10.29
C VAL A 62 -9.10 -5.55 11.13
N SER A 63 -8.87 -5.45 12.44
CA SER A 63 -9.36 -6.38 13.47
C SER A 63 -10.85 -6.19 13.74
#